data_AF-A0A4Q5RU05-F1
#
_entry.id   AF-A0A4Q5RU05-F1
#
_cell.length_a   1.000
_cell.length_b   1.000
_cell.length_c   1.000
_cell.angle_alpha   90.00
_cell.angle_beta   90.00
_cell.angle_gamma   90.00
#
_symmetry.space_group_name_H-M   'P 1'
#
loop_
_entity.id
_entity.type
_entity.pdbx_description
1 polymer ?
#
loop_
_entity_poly.entity_id
_entity_poly.type
_entity_poly.pdbx_seq_one_letter_code
_entity_poly.pdbx_strand_id
1 'polypeptide(L)'
;MPGKIFCFVLIFFFNTVAAFAQDKYNTEVPKDIIILRSTKNYQTALSVAKQAASKLHQKLDLRGLTANTKTGLTMSKADCLGSGGSDDFGYPCYIARGEGNAFNDAYISVEFADAYKGFAKGYYVVVAAITDVKSAAMKNKLAAIKKTYPDAYAKRTYIWLGCMH
;
A
#
# COMPACT_ATOMS: atom_id res chain seq x y z
N MET A 1 11.77 -77.84 -16.31
CA MET A 1 12.58 -76.73 -16.87
C MET A 1 11.79 -75.43 -16.67
N PRO A 2 12.33 -74.46 -15.90
CA PRO A 2 11.66 -73.21 -15.56
C PRO A 2 12.12 -72.03 -16.43
N GLY A 3 11.25 -71.04 -16.62
CA GLY A 3 11.58 -69.71 -17.15
C GLY A 3 10.36 -68.80 -16.94
N LYS A 4 10.24 -68.14 -15.78
CA LYS A 4 10.63 -66.73 -15.51
C LYS A 4 10.14 -65.75 -16.58
N ILE A 5 9.29 -64.79 -16.20
CA ILE A 5 9.62 -63.34 -16.11
C ILE A 5 8.35 -62.49 -15.88
N PHE A 6 8.45 -61.62 -14.87
CA PHE A 6 7.79 -60.32 -14.63
C PHE A 6 6.26 -60.22 -14.58
N CYS A 7 5.74 -59.66 -13.49
CA CYS A 7 5.03 -58.37 -13.59
C CYS A 7 4.81 -57.69 -12.22
N PHE A 8 5.51 -56.57 -12.06
CA PHE A 8 5.02 -55.29 -11.56
C PHE A 8 4.58 -55.15 -10.08
N VAL A 9 5.54 -54.63 -9.30
CA VAL A 9 5.33 -53.81 -8.10
C VAL A 9 4.56 -52.55 -8.51
N LEU A 10 3.29 -52.43 -8.10
CA LEU A 10 2.51 -51.20 -8.28
C LEU A 10 2.80 -50.25 -7.11
N ILE A 11 3.68 -49.29 -7.36
CA ILE A 11 4.03 -48.21 -6.45
C ILE A 11 2.86 -47.20 -6.44
N PHE A 12 2.10 -47.14 -5.35
CA PHE A 12 1.18 -46.03 -5.09
C PHE A 12 1.96 -44.84 -4.50
N PHE A 13 2.63 -44.05 -5.37
CA PHE A 13 3.05 -42.68 -5.05
C PHE A 13 1.81 -41.78 -5.14
N PHE A 14 1.02 -41.71 -4.07
CA PHE A 14 -0.09 -40.77 -3.98
C PHE A 14 0.32 -39.57 -3.11
N ASN A 15 0.44 -38.44 -3.80
CA ASN A 15 0.17 -37.08 -3.33
C ASN A 15 1.10 -36.48 -2.26
N THR A 16 2.25 -35.97 -2.69
CA THR A 16 2.96 -34.88 -2.00
C THR A 16 2.86 -33.57 -2.78
N VAL A 17 1.64 -33.12 -3.10
CA VAL A 17 1.45 -31.77 -3.67
C VAL A 17 0.23 -31.08 -3.05
N ALA A 18 0.29 -30.76 -1.76
CA ALA A 18 -0.66 -29.83 -1.15
C ALA A 18 -0.09 -29.20 0.13
N ALA A 19 0.90 -28.31 0.01
CA ALA A 19 1.27 -27.42 1.11
C ALA A 19 2.12 -26.21 0.64
N PHE A 20 1.60 -25.38 -0.27
CA PHE A 20 2.15 -24.03 -0.51
C PHE A 20 1.02 -23.01 -0.62
N ALA A 21 0.27 -22.83 0.46
CA ALA A 21 -0.77 -21.80 0.56
C ALA A 21 -0.86 -21.24 1.99
N GLN A 22 0.28 -21.10 2.69
CA GLN A 22 0.32 -20.15 3.79
C GLN A 22 0.56 -18.78 3.17
N ASP A 23 -0.54 -18.05 2.94
CA ASP A 23 -0.49 -16.63 2.65
C ASP A 23 0.39 -15.95 3.70
N LYS A 24 1.34 -15.13 3.23
CA LYS A 24 2.25 -14.36 4.10
C LYS A 24 1.49 -13.22 4.79
N TYR A 25 0.58 -13.57 5.69
CA TYR A 25 -0.12 -12.66 6.58
C TYR A 25 0.83 -12.22 7.72
N ASN A 26 0.66 -11.00 8.24
CA ASN A 26 1.56 -10.34 9.19
C ASN A 26 2.99 -10.16 8.63
N THR A 27 3.10 -9.54 7.45
CA THR A 27 4.39 -9.28 6.79
C THR A 27 4.45 -7.92 6.11
N GLU A 28 5.67 -7.42 5.88
CA GLU A 28 5.93 -6.26 5.04
C GLU A 28 5.90 -6.66 3.55
N VAL A 29 4.97 -6.10 2.77
CA VAL A 29 4.86 -6.32 1.32
C VAL A 29 5.43 -5.11 0.58
N PRO A 30 6.38 -5.31 -0.36
CA PRO A 30 6.94 -4.19 -1.11
C PRO A 30 5.91 -3.63 -2.11
N LYS A 31 5.79 -2.30 -2.16
CA LYS A 31 4.88 -1.58 -3.05
C LYS A 31 5.56 -0.35 -3.65
N ASP A 32 5.15 0.03 -4.85
CA ASP A 32 5.55 1.31 -5.45
C ASP A 32 4.37 2.30 -5.30
N ILE A 33 4.65 3.45 -4.68
CA ILE A 33 3.70 4.54 -4.50
C ILE A 33 3.97 5.61 -5.54
N ILE A 34 2.96 6.00 -6.31
CA ILE A 34 3.05 7.10 -7.28
C ILE A 34 2.77 8.42 -6.56
N ILE A 35 3.74 9.32 -6.57
CA ILE A 35 3.73 10.61 -5.87
C ILE A 35 3.73 11.73 -6.91
N LEU A 36 2.84 12.71 -6.74
CA LEU A 36 2.71 13.88 -7.61
C LEU A 36 3.48 15.09 -7.09
N ARG A 37 3.57 15.22 -5.76
CA ARG A 37 4.20 16.35 -5.07
C ARG A 37 4.62 15.92 -3.67
N SER A 38 5.75 16.45 -3.23
CA SER A 38 6.22 16.38 -1.85
C SER A 38 6.44 17.79 -1.33
N THR A 39 5.91 18.14 -0.15
CA THR A 39 6.06 19.48 0.45
C THR A 39 5.96 19.39 1.98
N LYS A 40 6.60 20.32 2.69
CA LYS A 40 6.46 20.41 4.16
C LYS A 40 5.18 21.12 4.61
N ASN A 41 4.46 21.75 3.68
CA ASN A 41 3.23 22.50 3.98
C ASN A 41 1.98 21.69 3.60
N TYR A 42 1.16 21.35 4.60
CA TYR A 42 -0.06 20.56 4.39
C TYR A 42 -1.07 21.25 3.47
N GLN A 43 -1.27 22.56 3.61
CA GLN A 43 -2.23 23.31 2.79
C GLN A 43 -1.82 23.29 1.32
N THR A 44 -0.52 23.38 1.03
CA THR A 44 0.02 23.21 -0.32
C THR A 44 -0.25 21.79 -0.84
N ALA A 45 0.01 20.75 -0.04
CA ALA A 45 -0.28 19.37 -0.42
C ALA A 45 -1.77 19.15 -0.72
N LEU A 46 -2.66 19.66 0.14
CA LEU A 46 -4.11 19.57 0.01
C LEU A 46 -4.62 20.30 -1.25
N SER A 47 -4.11 21.50 -1.53
CA SER A 47 -4.46 22.24 -2.74
C SER A 47 -4.05 21.47 -4.00
N VAL A 48 -2.83 20.93 -4.03
CA VAL A 48 -2.34 20.10 -5.15
C VAL A 48 -3.17 18.82 -5.29
N ALA A 49 -3.53 18.15 -4.19
CA ALA A 49 -4.37 16.95 -4.22
C ALA A 49 -5.75 17.23 -4.83
N LYS A 50 -6.41 18.32 -4.44
CA LYS A 50 -7.70 18.73 -5.02
C LYS A 50 -7.59 19.02 -6.52
N GLN A 51 -6.55 19.75 -6.93
CA GLN A 51 -6.29 20.02 -8.34
C GLN A 51 -5.98 18.74 -9.13
N ALA A 52 -5.21 17.81 -8.55
CA ALA A 52 -4.87 16.53 -9.16
C ALA A 52 -6.08 15.65 -9.36
N ALA A 53 -6.97 15.54 -8.37
CA ALA A 53 -8.21 14.79 -8.50
C ALA A 53 -9.05 15.26 -9.68
N SER A 54 -9.19 16.59 -9.84
CA SER A 54 -9.89 17.19 -10.98
C SER A 54 -9.16 16.94 -12.31
N LYS A 55 -7.86 17.27 -12.41
CA LYS A 55 -7.10 17.18 -13.67
C LYS A 55 -6.84 15.76 -14.15
N LEU A 56 -6.80 14.79 -13.25
CA LEU A 56 -6.59 13.37 -13.57
C LEU A 56 -7.90 12.58 -13.61
N HIS A 57 -9.04 13.22 -13.31
CA HIS A 57 -10.34 12.57 -13.15
C HIS A 57 -10.28 11.35 -12.21
N GLN A 58 -9.54 11.50 -11.11
CA GLN A 58 -9.38 10.48 -10.08
C GLN A 58 -10.15 10.88 -8.81
N LYS A 59 -10.70 9.89 -8.11
CA LYS A 59 -11.34 10.11 -6.79
C LYS A 59 -10.37 10.85 -5.87
N LEU A 60 -10.85 11.91 -5.22
CA LEU A 60 -10.18 12.49 -4.05
C LEU A 60 -10.66 11.76 -2.80
N ASP A 61 -9.75 11.15 -2.07
CA ASP A 61 -10.05 10.51 -0.78
C ASP A 61 -8.99 10.91 0.23
N LEU A 62 -9.36 11.81 1.13
CA LEU A 62 -8.49 12.32 2.18
C LEU A 62 -8.57 11.49 3.46
N ARG A 63 -9.37 10.40 3.48
CA ARG A 63 -9.50 9.46 4.60
C ARG A 63 -9.84 10.11 5.95
N GLY A 64 -10.49 11.28 5.92
CA GLY A 64 -10.78 12.07 7.13
C GLY A 64 -9.54 12.62 7.86
N LEU A 65 -8.36 12.58 7.23
CA LEU A 65 -7.10 12.98 7.85
C LEU A 65 -6.95 14.50 7.94
N THR A 66 -6.43 14.96 9.08
CA THR A 66 -6.11 16.36 9.33
C THR A 66 -4.66 16.52 9.76
N ALA A 67 -4.07 17.70 9.53
CA ALA A 67 -2.70 17.97 9.94
C ALA A 67 -2.54 17.92 11.46
N ASN A 68 -1.45 17.33 11.93
CA ASN A 68 -1.10 17.23 13.34
C ASN A 68 0.39 17.47 13.55
N THR A 69 0.77 18.19 14.60
CA THR A 69 2.17 18.54 14.85
C THR A 69 3.03 17.37 15.35
N LYS A 70 2.43 16.36 15.98
CA LYS A 70 3.13 15.19 16.53
C LYS A 70 3.30 14.09 15.49
N THR A 71 2.25 13.80 14.72
CA THR A 71 2.20 12.66 13.80
C THR A 71 2.19 13.06 12.32
N GLY A 72 2.26 14.37 12.02
CA GLY A 72 2.11 14.94 10.68
C GLY A 72 0.66 14.96 10.20
N LEU A 73 0.00 13.80 10.21
CA LEU A 73 -1.43 13.65 10.00
C LEU A 73 -2.07 12.95 11.18
N THR A 74 -3.37 13.11 11.37
CA THR A 74 -4.13 12.31 12.33
C THR A 74 -5.56 12.05 11.84
N MET A 75 -6.09 10.90 12.22
CA MET A 75 -7.51 10.56 12.06
C MET A 75 -8.36 11.30 13.11
N SER A 76 -9.69 11.15 13.04
CA SER A 76 -10.55 11.71 14.09
C SER A 76 -10.30 11.00 15.43
N LYS A 77 -10.60 11.66 16.54
CA LYS A 77 -10.49 11.03 17.86
C LYS A 77 -11.38 9.78 17.98
N ALA A 78 -12.55 9.78 17.34
CA ALA A 78 -13.44 8.63 17.32
C ALA A 78 -12.84 7.46 16.53
N ASP A 79 -12.16 7.73 15.41
CA ASP A 79 -11.49 6.67 14.63
C ASP A 79 -10.23 6.14 15.33
N CYS A 80 -9.55 6.99 16.12
CA CYS A 80 -8.39 6.56 16.92
C CYS A 80 -8.77 5.76 18.16
N LEU A 81 -9.89 6.08 18.81
CA LEU A 81 -10.34 5.46 20.08
C LEU A 81 -11.47 4.44 19.89
N GLY A 82 -11.89 4.20 18.65
CA GLY A 82 -13.13 3.51 18.29
C GLY A 82 -13.05 1.98 18.33
N SER A 83 -14.17 1.37 18.72
CA SER A 83 -14.42 -0.03 19.07
C SER A 83 -14.40 -1.05 17.90
N GLY A 84 -13.54 -0.86 16.91
CA GLY A 84 -13.50 -1.60 15.64
C GLY A 84 -12.59 -2.83 15.56
N GLY A 85 -12.01 -3.28 16.68
CA GLY A 85 -11.52 -4.66 16.79
C GLY A 85 -10.01 -4.93 16.78
N SER A 86 -9.14 -3.96 17.10
CA SER A 86 -7.80 -4.27 17.62
C SER A 86 -7.07 -2.99 18.05
N ASP A 87 -6.87 -2.87 19.36
CA ASP A 87 -5.85 -2.07 20.05
C ASP A 87 -5.97 -0.54 19.98
N ASP A 88 -6.06 0.09 21.16
CA ASP A 88 -6.14 1.54 21.32
C ASP A 88 -4.82 2.19 20.84
N PHE A 89 -4.81 2.71 19.61
CA PHE A 89 -3.66 3.45 19.07
C PHE A 89 -3.40 4.77 19.81
N GLY A 90 -4.31 5.17 20.71
CA GLY A 90 -4.30 6.44 21.40
C GLY A 90 -4.59 7.61 20.46
N TYR A 91 -4.56 8.83 20.99
CA TYR A 91 -4.74 10.05 20.20
C TYR A 91 -3.57 11.01 20.41
N PRO A 92 -2.98 11.61 19.36
CA PRO A 92 -3.30 11.42 17.92
C PRO A 92 -2.80 10.07 17.37
N CYS A 93 -3.54 9.51 16.41
CA CYS A 93 -3.15 8.33 15.64
C CYS A 93 -3.16 8.61 14.13
N TYR A 94 -2.31 7.91 13.38
CA TYR A 94 -2.30 7.92 11.93
C TYR A 94 -1.80 6.59 11.38
N ILE A 95 -2.60 6.01 10.48
CA ILE A 95 -2.29 4.77 9.79
C ILE A 95 -2.04 5.12 8.31
N ALA A 96 -0.84 4.81 7.81
CA ALA A 96 -0.50 5.04 6.42
C ALA A 96 -1.43 4.28 5.47
N ARG A 97 -1.68 4.86 4.29
CA ARG A 97 -2.51 4.22 3.27
C ARG A 97 -1.91 2.87 2.86
N GLY A 98 -2.75 1.85 2.85
CA GLY A 98 -2.41 0.47 2.49
C GLY A 98 -2.08 -0.42 3.69
N GLU A 99 -1.71 0.14 4.84
CA GLU A 99 -1.40 -0.64 6.04
C GLU A 99 -2.61 -1.52 6.44
N GLY A 100 -2.32 -2.78 6.78
CA GLY A 100 -3.27 -3.81 7.15
C GLY A 100 -3.68 -4.74 6.00
N ASN A 101 -3.74 -4.23 4.76
CA ASN A 101 -4.19 -5.02 3.60
C ASN A 101 -3.25 -5.02 2.39
N ALA A 102 -2.27 -4.11 2.35
CA ALA A 102 -1.34 -3.90 1.25
C ALA A 102 -2.00 -3.87 -0.14
N PHE A 103 -3.23 -3.35 -0.24
CA PHE A 103 -3.97 -3.32 -1.48
C PHE A 103 -3.37 -2.33 -2.49
N ASN A 104 -3.49 -2.68 -3.77
CA ASN A 104 -3.27 -1.74 -4.85
C ASN A 104 -4.53 -0.89 -5.01
N ASP A 105 -4.34 0.41 -5.15
CA ASP A 105 -5.43 1.37 -5.28
C ASP A 105 -5.02 2.57 -6.13
N ALA A 106 -6.01 3.35 -6.59
CA ALA A 106 -5.77 4.45 -7.53
C ALA A 106 -6.69 5.65 -7.28
N TYR A 107 -6.56 6.26 -6.10
CA TYR A 107 -7.17 7.55 -5.77
C TYR A 107 -6.12 8.57 -5.32
N ILE A 108 -6.47 9.86 -5.38
CA ILE A 108 -5.65 10.95 -4.88
C ILE A 108 -5.85 11.10 -3.37
N SER A 109 -4.75 11.08 -2.61
CA SER A 109 -4.75 11.38 -1.17
C SER A 109 -3.55 12.25 -0.79
N VAL A 110 -3.59 12.77 0.44
CA VAL A 110 -2.43 13.38 1.10
C VAL A 110 -2.01 12.46 2.23
N GLU A 111 -0.77 12.00 2.18
CA GLU A 111 -0.20 11.12 3.19
C GLU A 111 1.04 11.79 3.81
N PHE A 112 1.44 11.33 5.00
CA PHE A 112 2.66 11.81 5.65
C PHE A 112 3.81 10.83 5.41
N ALA A 113 4.92 11.36 4.90
CA ALA A 113 6.06 10.58 4.43
C ALA A 113 6.72 9.75 5.54
N ASP A 114 6.62 10.18 6.80
CA ASP A 114 7.28 9.52 7.93
C ASP A 114 6.78 8.12 8.18
N ALA A 115 5.54 7.83 7.81
CA ALA A 115 4.96 6.49 7.95
C ALA A 115 5.41 5.52 6.85
N TYR A 116 6.13 5.98 5.82
CA TYR A 116 6.65 5.12 4.75
C TYR A 116 8.15 4.89 4.89
N LYS A 117 8.56 3.61 4.92
CA LYS A 117 9.97 3.22 4.97
C LYS A 117 10.72 3.71 3.73
N GLY A 118 11.88 4.33 3.95
CA GLY A 118 12.73 4.87 2.88
C GLY A 118 12.31 6.23 2.31
N PHE A 119 11.23 6.82 2.80
CA PHE A 119 10.81 8.17 2.40
C PHE A 119 11.57 9.24 3.21
N ALA A 120 11.73 10.43 2.62
CA ALA A 120 12.32 11.56 3.33
C ALA A 120 11.33 12.06 4.39
N LYS A 121 11.80 12.27 5.61
CA LYS A 121 10.97 12.65 6.76
C LYS A 121 10.53 14.11 6.71
N GLY A 122 9.42 14.43 7.36
CA GLY A 122 8.85 15.78 7.51
C GLY A 122 8.08 16.30 6.29
N TYR A 123 7.68 15.44 5.36
CA TYR A 123 6.96 15.83 4.14
C TYR A 123 5.54 15.27 4.10
N TYR A 124 4.61 16.10 3.64
CA TYR A 124 3.34 15.66 3.09
C TYR A 124 3.54 15.28 1.63
N VAL A 125 3.02 14.13 1.23
CA VAL A 125 3.10 13.61 -0.13
C VAL A 125 1.70 13.48 -0.72
N VAL A 126 1.55 13.96 -1.95
CA VAL A 126 0.32 13.77 -2.73
C VAL A 126 0.44 12.46 -3.48
N VAL A 127 -0.29 11.45 -3.02
CA VAL A 127 -0.25 10.08 -3.56
C VAL A 127 -1.38 9.89 -4.57
N ALA A 128 -1.06 9.33 -5.73
CA ALA A 128 -2.04 9.04 -6.78
C ALA A 128 -2.40 7.54 -6.91
N ALA A 129 -1.50 6.65 -6.45
CA ALA A 129 -1.72 5.21 -6.48
C ALA A 129 -0.72 4.45 -5.61
N ILE A 130 -1.16 3.30 -5.09
CA ILE A 130 -0.30 2.23 -4.59
C ILE A 130 -0.38 1.07 -5.59
N THR A 131 0.78 0.52 -5.96
CA THR A 131 0.87 -0.47 -7.03
C THR A 131 1.88 -1.55 -6.72
N ASP A 132 1.76 -2.69 -7.42
CA ASP A 132 2.81 -3.69 -7.41
C ASP A 132 4.09 -3.15 -8.02
N VAL A 133 5.18 -3.53 -7.38
CA VAL A 133 6.53 -3.13 -7.68
C VAL A 133 6.88 -3.31 -9.15
N LYS A 134 7.31 -2.23 -9.81
CA LYS A 134 7.83 -2.21 -11.19
C LYS A 134 6.91 -2.89 -12.23
N SER A 135 5.63 -3.07 -11.90
CA SER A 135 4.66 -3.74 -12.76
C SER A 135 4.39 -2.93 -14.03
N ALA A 136 3.95 -3.60 -15.09
CA ALA A 136 3.53 -2.91 -16.32
C ALA A 136 2.39 -1.91 -16.04
N ALA A 137 1.43 -2.30 -15.19
CA ALA A 137 0.33 -1.44 -14.75
C ALA A 137 0.85 -0.16 -14.05
N MET A 138 1.83 -0.28 -13.15
CA MET A 138 2.47 0.87 -12.50
C MET A 138 3.12 1.80 -13.54
N LYS A 139 3.95 1.25 -14.43
CA LYS A 139 4.67 2.03 -15.45
C LYS A 139 3.70 2.78 -16.36
N ASN A 140 2.65 2.12 -16.83
CA ASN A 140 1.63 2.72 -17.69
C ASN A 140 0.88 3.83 -16.96
N LYS A 141 0.52 3.61 -15.69
CA LYS A 141 -0.16 4.62 -14.87
C LYS A 141 0.73 5.83 -14.61
N LEU A 142 2.00 5.63 -14.26
CA LEU A 142 2.95 6.72 -14.07
C LEU A 142 3.16 7.51 -15.37
N ALA A 143 3.31 6.83 -16.51
CA ALA A 143 3.46 7.50 -17.81
C ALA A 143 2.22 8.35 -18.16
N ALA A 144 1.01 7.86 -17.90
CA ALA A 144 -0.22 8.61 -18.10
C ALA A 144 -0.29 9.85 -17.19
N ILE A 145 0.02 9.69 -15.90
CA ILE A 145 0.05 10.79 -14.93
C ILE A 145 1.08 11.85 -15.32
N LYS A 146 2.27 11.43 -15.79
CA LYS A 146 3.36 12.33 -16.19
C LYS A 146 3.00 13.28 -17.34
N LYS A 147 1.99 12.97 -18.14
CA LYS A 147 1.47 13.90 -19.16
C LYS A 147 0.91 15.19 -18.54
N THR A 148 0.36 15.09 -17.34
CA THR A 148 -0.23 16.24 -16.60
C THR A 148 0.67 16.71 -15.46
N TYR A 149 1.43 15.80 -14.85
CA TYR A 149 2.34 16.05 -13.73
C TYR A 149 3.75 15.52 -14.06
N PRO A 150 4.57 16.26 -14.83
CA PRO A 150 5.87 15.77 -15.32
C PRO A 150 6.84 15.32 -14.22
N ASP A 151 6.79 15.98 -13.06
CA ASP A 151 7.62 15.69 -11.89
C ASP A 151 7.14 14.49 -11.08
N ALA A 152 6.00 13.89 -11.44
CA ALA A 152 5.48 12.73 -10.73
C ALA A 152 6.48 11.56 -10.81
N TYR A 153 6.59 10.79 -9.74
CA TYR A 153 7.52 9.66 -9.67
C TYR A 153 6.92 8.51 -8.87
N ALA A 154 7.42 7.30 -9.11
CA ALA A 154 7.14 6.14 -8.27
C ALA A 154 8.27 5.99 -7.25
N LYS A 155 7.93 5.73 -5.99
CA LYS A 155 8.90 5.40 -4.94
C LYS A 155 8.50 4.13 -4.23
N ARG A 156 9.48 3.24 -4.08
CA ARG A 156 9.28 1.98 -3.36
C ARG A 156 9.19 2.22 -1.86
N THR A 157 8.30 1.49 -1.22
CA THR A 157 8.24 1.30 0.22
C THR A 157 7.79 -0.13 0.55
N TYR A 158 7.60 -0.40 1.83
CA TYR A 158 7.07 -1.65 2.36
C TYR A 158 5.82 -1.30 3.17
N ILE A 159 4.74 -2.03 2.95
CA ILE A 159 3.44 -1.82 3.58
C ILE A 159 3.05 -3.08 4.35
N TRP A 160 2.58 -2.94 5.59
CA TRP A 160 2.13 -4.08 6.38
C TRP A 160 0.87 -4.73 5.77
N LEU A 161 0.91 -6.05 5.62
CA LEU A 161 -0.22 -6.91 5.33
C LEU A 161 -0.46 -7.78 6.56
N GLY A 162 -1.54 -7.56 7.30
CA GLY A 162 -1.78 -8.26 8.56
C GLY A 162 -2.78 -7.54 9.45
N CYS A 163 -3.03 -8.10 10.63
CA CYS A 163 -3.80 -7.39 11.65
C CYS A 163 -3.02 -6.14 12.08
N MET A 164 -3.73 -5.01 12.23
CA MET A 164 -3.20 -3.79 12.82
C MET A 164 -3.50 -3.87 14.32
N HIS A 165 -2.46 -4.04 15.14
CA HIS A 165 -2.55 -4.20 16.59
C HIS A 165 -1.52 -3.33 17.30
#